data_AF-A0A679HUG2-F1
#
_entry.id   AF-A0A679HUG2-F1
#
_cell.length_a   1.000
_cell.length_b   1.000
_cell.length_c   1.000
_cell.angle_alpha   90.00
_cell.angle_beta   90.00
_cell.angle_gamma   90.00
#
_symmetry.space_group_name_H-M   'P 1'
#
loop_
_entity.id
_entity.type
_entity.pdbx_description
1 polymer ?
#
loop_
_entity_poly.entity_id
_entity_poly.type
_entity_poly.pdbx_seq_one_letter_code
_entity_poly.pdbx_strand_id
1 'polypeptide(L)'
;MRNRLSSLLYRILLGIAVLITVIQSDRSSWGQVIGDVAELDRLRAKAEESIGNDDPDGAALNMGRAALMAKQLSKKFRDDAAKSQLYQAAEPLFRSQEHGYRAMALFRRAGDQLPASSGVCGSLSLAQTSVQQALSLLEPMSDNASPLVEPVKQLHATADDWVIVLASMITDYQCP
;
A
#
# COMPACT_ATOMS: atom_id res chain seq x y z
N MET A 1 46.83 -44.05 19.68
CA MET A 1 46.22 -42.88 20.34
C MET A 1 46.06 -41.65 19.44
N ARG A 2 46.88 -41.44 18.39
CA ARG A 2 46.81 -40.26 17.49
C ARG A 2 45.51 -40.10 16.69
N ASN A 3 44.82 -41.19 16.33
CA ASN A 3 43.61 -41.16 15.49
C ASN A 3 42.31 -40.77 16.24
N ARG A 4 42.29 -40.79 17.58
CA ARG A 4 41.09 -40.41 18.36
C ARG A 4 40.98 -38.90 18.57
N LEU A 5 42.10 -38.18 18.64
CA LEU A 5 42.12 -36.72 18.78
C LEU A 5 41.63 -36.00 17.50
N SER A 6 41.98 -36.50 16.31
CA SER A 6 41.54 -35.89 15.03
C SER A 6 40.04 -36.04 14.80
N SER A 7 39.45 -37.16 15.21
CA SER A 7 38.00 -37.41 15.11
C SER A 7 37.17 -36.51 16.03
N LEU A 8 37.66 -36.23 17.24
CA LEU A 8 37.03 -35.32 18.19
C LEU A 8 37.09 -33.86 17.71
N LEU A 9 38.23 -33.41 17.19
CA LEU A 9 38.38 -32.07 16.62
C LEU A 9 37.49 -31.86 15.39
N TYR A 10 37.37 -32.86 14.52
CA TYR A 10 36.51 -32.80 13.34
C TYR A 10 35.03 -32.71 13.71
N ARG A 11 34.58 -33.45 14.74
CA ARG A 11 33.19 -33.39 15.24
C ARG A 11 32.86 -32.06 15.90
N ILE A 12 33.81 -31.46 16.62
CA ILE A 12 33.62 -30.12 17.23
C ILE A 12 33.55 -29.05 16.14
N LEU A 13 34.43 -29.10 15.13
CA LEU A 13 34.39 -28.16 14.01
C LEU A 13 33.11 -28.29 13.17
N LEU A 14 32.60 -29.51 12.95
CA LEU A 14 31.32 -29.75 12.27
C LEU A 14 30.13 -29.25 13.10
N GLY A 15 30.17 -29.42 14.42
CA GLY A 15 29.14 -28.89 15.33
C GLY A 15 29.09 -27.36 15.32
N ILE A 16 30.24 -26.68 15.30
CA ILE A 16 30.32 -25.22 15.22
C ILE A 16 29.86 -24.71 13.85
N ALA A 17 30.21 -25.40 12.75
CA ALA A 17 29.77 -25.04 11.41
C ALA A 17 28.25 -25.15 11.23
N VAL A 18 27.61 -26.15 11.84
CA VAL A 18 26.14 -26.31 11.82
C VAL A 18 25.44 -25.28 12.72
N LEU A 19 26.08 -24.83 13.81
CA LEU A 19 25.50 -23.79 14.67
C LEU A 19 25.50 -22.40 14.00
N ILE A 20 26.49 -22.11 13.14
CA ILE A 20 26.60 -20.82 12.43
C ILE A 20 25.54 -20.69 11.33
N THR A 21 25.09 -21.78 10.71
CA THR A 21 24.08 -21.72 9.63
C THR A 21 22.65 -21.48 10.12
N VAL A 22 22.32 -21.81 11.38
CA VAL A 22 20.96 -21.66 11.92
C VAL A 22 20.66 -20.22 12.39
N ILE A 23 21.67 -19.43 12.73
CA ILE A 23 21.49 -18.09 13.34
C ILE A 23 21.27 -16.99 12.28
N GLN A 24 21.44 -17.26 10.99
CA GLN A 24 21.36 -16.24 9.93
C GLN A 24 19.94 -15.96 9.38
N SER A 25 18.92 -16.71 9.80
CA SER A 25 17.60 -16.69 9.16
C SER A 25 16.70 -15.49 9.53
N ASP A 26 16.86 -14.89 10.71
CA ASP A 26 15.85 -13.95 11.25
C ASP A 26 16.15 -12.46 11.08
N ARG A 27 17.39 -12.08 10.75
CA ARG A 27 17.74 -10.64 10.59
C ARG A 27 17.31 -10.04 9.26
N SER A 28 17.07 -10.87 8.24
CA SER A 28 16.63 -10.45 6.91
C SER A 28 15.19 -9.88 6.90
N SER A 29 14.30 -10.51 7.68
CA SER A 29 12.86 -10.22 7.64
C SER A 29 12.50 -8.81 8.11
N TRP A 30 13.09 -8.36 9.23
CA TRP A 30 12.77 -7.06 9.83
C TRP A 30 13.27 -5.87 9.01
N GLY A 31 14.49 -5.97 8.44
CA GLY A 31 15.04 -4.92 7.57
C GLY A 31 14.23 -4.77 6.27
N GLN A 32 13.74 -5.88 5.73
CA GLN A 32 12.89 -5.87 4.53
C GLN A 32 11.50 -5.26 4.81
N VAL A 33 10.90 -5.50 5.98
CA VAL A 33 9.61 -4.91 6.36
C VAL A 33 9.71 -3.39 6.56
N ILE A 34 10.76 -2.91 7.23
CA ILE A 34 10.99 -1.46 7.41
C ILE A 34 11.20 -0.78 6.04
N GLY A 35 11.93 -1.43 5.14
CA GLY A 35 12.14 -0.94 3.77
C GLY A 35 10.83 -0.82 2.97
N ASP A 36 9.94 -1.81 3.09
CA ASP A 36 8.65 -1.81 2.38
C ASP A 36 7.71 -0.70 2.89
N VAL A 37 7.68 -0.46 4.21
CA VAL A 37 6.88 0.64 4.79
C VAL A 37 7.41 1.99 4.31
N ALA A 38 8.73 2.18 4.33
CA ALA A 38 9.34 3.40 3.81
C ALA A 38 9.10 3.59 2.29
N GLU A 39 9.13 2.51 1.51
CA GLU A 39 8.81 2.58 0.07
C GLU A 39 7.33 2.92 -0.15
N LEU A 40 6.41 2.42 0.67
CA LEU A 40 5.01 2.82 0.60
C LEU A 40 4.85 4.34 0.76
N ASP A 41 5.45 4.91 1.81
CA ASP A 41 5.38 6.35 2.06
C ASP A 41 6.05 7.15 0.94
N ARG A 42 7.18 6.67 0.41
CA ARG A 42 7.85 7.29 -0.74
C ARG A 42 6.96 7.30 -1.97
N LEU A 43 6.22 6.22 -2.24
CA LEU A 43 5.32 6.13 -3.40
C LEU A 43 4.13 7.08 -3.26
N ARG A 44 3.58 7.22 -2.06
CA ARG A 44 2.51 8.19 -1.77
C ARG A 44 2.98 9.63 -1.98
N ALA A 45 4.11 9.99 -1.37
CA ALA A 45 4.71 11.30 -1.54
C ALA A 45 5.02 11.61 -3.01
N LYS A 46 5.52 10.63 -3.77
CA LYS A 46 5.79 10.80 -5.20
C LYS A 46 4.51 10.98 -6.02
N ALA A 47 3.40 10.34 -5.63
CA ALA A 47 2.12 10.56 -6.30
C ALA A 47 1.59 11.98 -6.04
N GLU A 48 1.69 12.47 -4.80
CA GLU A 48 1.34 13.85 -4.45
C GLU A 48 2.20 14.87 -5.18
N GLU A 49 3.51 14.63 -5.26
CA GLU A 49 4.45 15.44 -6.05
C GLU A 49 4.07 15.45 -7.55
N SER A 50 3.72 14.29 -8.12
CA SER A 50 3.25 14.21 -9.51
C SER A 50 1.98 15.03 -9.73
N ILE A 51 1.00 14.98 -8.83
CA ILE A 51 -0.19 15.86 -8.93
C ILE A 51 0.16 17.33 -8.81
N GLY A 52 1.03 17.70 -7.86
CA GLY A 52 1.50 19.07 -7.71
C GLY A 52 2.24 19.61 -8.94
N ASN A 53 2.76 18.73 -9.79
CA ASN A 53 3.43 19.05 -11.06
C ASN A 53 2.52 18.85 -12.28
N ASP A 54 1.19 18.83 -12.10
CA ASP A 54 0.20 18.61 -13.17
C ASP A 54 0.40 17.31 -13.96
N ASP A 55 0.91 16.26 -13.32
CA ASP A 55 1.14 14.93 -13.90
C ASP A 55 0.22 13.86 -13.27
N PRO A 56 -1.06 13.79 -13.67
CA PRO A 56 -1.99 12.78 -13.17
C PRO A 56 -1.64 11.34 -13.61
N ASP A 57 -0.91 11.16 -14.72
CA ASP A 57 -0.45 9.83 -15.13
C ASP A 57 0.63 9.29 -14.19
N GLY A 58 1.63 10.13 -13.86
CA GLY A 58 2.65 9.81 -12.87
C GLY A 58 2.05 9.56 -11.48
N ALA A 59 1.06 10.35 -11.09
CA ALA A 59 0.34 10.16 -9.84
C ALA A 59 -0.40 8.82 -9.79
N ALA A 60 -1.17 8.50 -10.84
CA ALA A 60 -1.87 7.23 -10.96
C ALA A 60 -0.90 6.04 -10.88
N LEU A 61 0.25 6.12 -11.56
CA LEU A 61 1.27 5.07 -11.54
C LEU A 61 1.84 4.85 -10.13
N ASN A 62 2.26 5.92 -9.46
CA ASN A 62 2.88 5.83 -8.14
C ASN A 62 1.87 5.37 -7.08
N MET A 63 0.64 5.84 -7.15
CA MET A 63 -0.41 5.43 -6.23
C MET A 63 -0.88 3.98 -6.47
N GLY A 64 -0.92 3.53 -7.72
CA GLY A 64 -1.16 2.11 -8.03
C GLY A 64 -0.07 1.18 -7.48
N ARG A 65 1.19 1.63 -7.49
CA ARG A 65 2.30 0.93 -6.82
C ARG A 65 2.15 0.96 -5.30
N ALA A 66 1.71 2.07 -4.73
CA ALA A 66 1.42 2.17 -3.29
C ALA A 66 0.33 1.18 -2.87
N ALA A 67 -0.74 1.03 -3.67
CA ALA A 67 -1.79 0.04 -3.43
C ALA A 67 -1.24 -1.40 -3.41
N LEU A 68 -0.37 -1.76 -4.37
CA LEU A 68 0.28 -3.06 -4.40
C LEU A 68 1.19 -3.27 -3.19
N MET A 69 1.92 -2.23 -2.77
CA MET A 69 2.77 -2.29 -1.58
C MET A 69 1.95 -2.46 -0.30
N ALA A 70 0.83 -1.75 -0.15
CA ALA A 70 -0.10 -1.93 0.96
C ALA A 70 -0.62 -3.37 1.02
N LYS A 71 -1.04 -3.94 -0.12
CA LYS A 71 -1.45 -5.35 -0.22
C LYS A 71 -0.33 -6.33 0.17
N GLN A 72 0.92 -6.00 -0.15
CA GLN A 72 2.06 -6.82 0.27
C GLN A 72 2.30 -6.71 1.78
N LEU A 73 2.26 -5.49 2.33
CA LEU A 73 2.44 -5.22 3.75
C LEU A 73 1.35 -5.90 4.59
N SER A 74 0.09 -5.92 4.14
CA SER A 74 -0.97 -6.62 4.89
C SER A 74 -0.70 -8.11 5.05
N LYS A 75 -0.13 -8.76 4.03
CA LYS A 75 0.30 -10.17 4.07
C LYS A 75 1.53 -10.37 4.96
N LYS A 76 2.47 -9.42 4.94
CA LYS A 76 3.68 -9.47 5.77
C LYS A 76 3.36 -9.30 7.26
N PHE A 77 2.40 -8.45 7.58
CA PHE A 77 1.91 -8.24 8.94
C PHE A 77 0.78 -9.18 9.35
N ARG A 78 0.58 -10.34 8.70
CA ARG A 78 -0.50 -11.28 9.04
C ARG A 78 -0.55 -11.69 10.51
N ASP A 79 0.59 -11.67 11.19
CA ASP A 79 0.73 -12.05 12.61
C ASP A 79 0.47 -10.86 13.56
N ASP A 80 0.34 -9.64 13.02
CA ASP A 80 -0.07 -8.40 13.70
C ASP A 80 -1.41 -7.94 13.11
N ALA A 81 -2.50 -8.41 13.72
CA ALA A 81 -3.86 -8.21 13.18
C ALA A 81 -4.18 -6.73 12.91
N ALA A 82 -3.79 -5.83 13.81
CA ALA A 82 -4.07 -4.40 13.68
C ALA A 82 -3.32 -3.79 12.48
N LYS A 83 -2.03 -4.11 12.29
CA LYS A 83 -1.29 -3.65 11.10
C LYS A 83 -1.78 -4.31 9.82
N SER A 84 -2.12 -5.60 9.87
CA SER A 84 -2.67 -6.29 8.70
C SER A 84 -3.96 -5.61 8.24
N GLN A 85 -4.89 -5.35 9.14
CA GLN A 85 -6.16 -4.68 8.84
C GLN A 85 -5.95 -3.25 8.33
N LEU A 86 -5.03 -2.48 8.94
CA LEU A 86 -4.68 -1.13 8.46
C LEU A 86 -4.27 -1.15 6.98
N TYR A 87 -3.37 -2.06 6.60
CA TYR A 87 -2.92 -2.14 5.21
C TYR A 87 -3.94 -2.80 4.27
N GLN A 88 -4.83 -3.67 4.78
CA GLN A 88 -5.99 -4.17 4.02
C GLN A 88 -6.96 -3.05 3.68
N ALA A 89 -7.17 -2.09 4.59
CA ALA A 89 -7.97 -0.90 4.32
C ALA A 89 -7.25 0.12 3.43
N ALA A 90 -5.92 0.25 3.56
CA ALA A 90 -5.14 1.19 2.78
C ALA A 90 -5.06 0.81 1.29
N GLU A 91 -5.00 -0.48 0.95
CA GLU A 91 -4.99 -0.95 -0.46
C GLU A 91 -6.15 -0.35 -1.28
N PRO A 92 -7.43 -0.58 -0.94
CA PRO A 92 -8.54 -0.07 -1.73
C PRO A 92 -8.63 1.46 -1.72
N LEU A 93 -8.15 2.14 -0.67
CA LEU A 93 -8.02 3.59 -0.70
C LEU A 93 -7.02 4.03 -1.78
N PHE A 94 -5.81 3.47 -1.80
CA PHE A 94 -4.81 3.81 -2.82
C PHE A 94 -5.27 3.40 -4.23
N ARG A 95 -6.07 2.33 -4.38
CA ARG A 95 -6.74 2.00 -5.64
C ARG A 95 -7.74 3.07 -6.07
N SER A 96 -8.52 3.60 -5.12
CA SER A 96 -9.43 4.71 -5.40
C SER A 96 -8.69 5.90 -5.98
N GLN A 97 -7.61 6.30 -5.32
CA GLN A 97 -6.77 7.43 -5.72
C GLN A 97 -6.12 7.19 -7.10
N GLU A 98 -5.58 5.99 -7.33
CA GLU A 98 -5.05 5.59 -8.64
C GLU A 98 -6.08 5.75 -9.76
N HIS A 99 -7.31 5.26 -9.53
CA HIS A 99 -8.39 5.36 -10.50
C HIS A 99 -8.86 6.80 -10.72
N GLY A 100 -8.94 7.61 -9.66
CA GLY A 100 -9.25 9.04 -9.75
C GLY A 100 -8.21 9.80 -10.57
N TYR A 101 -6.92 9.63 -10.28
CA TYR A 101 -5.84 10.22 -11.06
C TYR A 101 -5.83 9.74 -12.51
N ARG A 102 -6.10 8.45 -12.76
CA ARG A 102 -6.25 7.94 -14.14
C ARG A 102 -7.41 8.61 -14.86
N ALA A 103 -8.53 8.86 -14.18
CA ALA A 103 -9.66 9.56 -14.77
C ALA A 103 -9.27 10.99 -15.18
N MET A 104 -8.55 11.72 -14.31
CA MET A 104 -8.00 13.06 -14.65
C MET A 104 -7.12 13.02 -15.89
N ALA A 105 -6.19 12.05 -15.96
CA ALA A 105 -5.28 11.91 -17.09
C ALA A 105 -6.03 11.60 -18.40
N LEU A 106 -7.01 10.69 -18.34
CA LEU A 106 -7.86 10.34 -19.49
C LEU A 106 -8.69 11.54 -19.97
N PHE A 107 -9.26 12.32 -19.05
CA PHE A 107 -10.06 13.49 -19.36
C PHE A 107 -9.23 14.56 -20.07
N ARG A 108 -8.03 14.86 -19.53
CA ARG A 108 -7.08 15.80 -20.14
C ARG A 108 -6.60 15.35 -21.52
N ARG A 109 -6.30 14.06 -21.70
CA ARG A 109 -5.92 13.51 -23.02
C ARG A 109 -7.05 13.60 -24.04
N ALA A 110 -8.31 13.57 -23.60
CA ALA A 110 -9.47 13.77 -24.45
C ALA A 110 -9.74 15.26 -24.75
N GLY A 111 -8.92 16.18 -24.26
CA GLY A 111 -9.09 17.62 -24.45
C GLY A 111 -10.21 18.22 -23.61
N ASP A 112 -10.44 17.67 -22.41
CA ASP A 112 -11.43 18.15 -21.42
C ASP A 112 -12.86 18.23 -21.99
N GLN A 113 -13.19 17.34 -22.92
CA GLN A 113 -14.49 17.29 -23.58
C GLN A 113 -15.58 16.79 -22.64
N LEU A 114 -16.70 17.51 -22.60
CA LEU A 114 -17.89 17.15 -21.84
C LEU A 114 -19.05 16.71 -22.77
N PRO A 115 -19.85 15.70 -22.38
CA PRO A 115 -19.64 14.83 -21.23
C PRO A 115 -18.39 13.96 -21.40
N ALA A 116 -17.76 13.57 -20.29
CA ALA A 116 -16.54 12.78 -20.35
C ALA A 116 -16.78 11.41 -20.99
N SER A 117 -15.72 10.85 -21.58
CA SER A 117 -15.79 9.54 -22.22
C SER A 117 -16.13 8.41 -21.23
N SER A 118 -16.65 7.30 -21.74
CA SER A 118 -16.93 6.10 -20.94
C SER A 118 -15.71 5.56 -20.19
N GLY A 119 -14.49 5.76 -20.72
CA GLY A 119 -13.25 5.38 -20.05
C GLY A 119 -12.94 6.25 -18.81
N VAL A 120 -13.25 7.55 -18.87
CA VAL A 120 -13.12 8.47 -17.73
C VAL A 120 -14.14 8.10 -16.66
N CYS A 121 -15.42 8.00 -17.04
CA CYS A 121 -16.49 7.69 -16.09
C CYS A 121 -16.39 6.27 -15.50
N GLY A 122 -15.95 5.29 -16.30
CA GLY A 122 -15.65 3.95 -15.80
C GLY A 122 -14.51 3.95 -14.78
N SER A 123 -13.48 4.78 -14.98
CA SER A 123 -12.40 4.94 -14.00
C SER A 123 -12.92 5.58 -12.69
N LEU A 124 -13.78 6.59 -12.77
CA LEU A 124 -14.39 7.21 -11.58
C LEU A 124 -15.31 6.25 -10.82
N SER A 125 -16.07 5.40 -11.52
CA SER A 125 -16.89 4.36 -10.89
C SER A 125 -16.04 3.33 -10.11
N LEU A 126 -14.91 2.92 -10.69
CA LEU A 126 -13.94 2.06 -10.00
C LEU A 126 -13.33 2.76 -8.77
N ALA A 127 -13.04 4.05 -8.89
CA ALA A 127 -12.53 4.84 -7.78
C ALA A 127 -13.54 4.89 -6.63
N GLN A 128 -14.80 5.21 -6.94
CA GLN A 128 -15.89 5.29 -5.97
C GLN A 128 -16.12 3.95 -5.25
N THR A 129 -16.14 2.84 -6.00
CA THR A 129 -16.27 1.50 -5.42
C THR A 129 -15.11 1.19 -4.47
N SER A 130 -13.90 1.56 -4.86
CA SER A 130 -12.70 1.28 -4.06
C SER A 130 -12.64 2.11 -2.77
N VAL A 131 -13.04 3.39 -2.79
CA VAL A 131 -13.07 4.20 -1.54
C VAL A 131 -14.15 3.70 -0.58
N GLN A 132 -15.31 3.28 -1.09
CA GLN A 132 -16.35 2.68 -0.25
C GLN A 132 -15.89 1.37 0.38
N GLN A 133 -15.15 0.55 -0.37
CA GLN A 133 -14.52 -0.65 0.19
C GLN A 133 -13.52 -0.29 1.31
N ALA A 134 -12.69 0.74 1.11
CA ALA A 134 -11.77 1.20 2.15
C ALA A 134 -12.50 1.63 3.44
N LEU A 135 -13.55 2.44 3.32
CA LEU A 135 -14.38 2.88 4.45
C LEU A 135 -15.02 1.70 5.19
N SER A 136 -15.56 0.71 4.46
CA SER A 136 -16.14 -0.49 5.07
C SER A 136 -15.14 -1.33 5.88
N LEU A 137 -13.86 -1.28 5.50
CA LEU A 137 -12.78 -1.96 6.23
C LEU A 137 -12.31 -1.12 7.42
N LEU A 138 -12.46 0.21 7.36
CA LEU A 138 -12.07 1.14 8.41
C LEU A 138 -13.07 1.21 9.57
N GLU A 139 -14.36 1.05 9.28
CA GLU A 139 -15.45 1.16 10.27
C GLU A 139 -15.22 0.31 11.54
N PRO A 140 -14.84 -0.98 11.47
CA PRO A 140 -14.61 -1.81 12.66
C PRO A 140 -13.34 -1.43 13.45
N MET A 141 -12.46 -0.60 12.88
CA MET A 141 -11.19 -0.21 13.50
C MET A 141 -11.27 1.09 14.33
N SER A 142 -12.36 1.85 14.19
CA SER A 142 -12.61 3.13 14.87
C SER A 142 -12.56 3.05 16.40
N ASP A 143 -12.94 1.91 16.99
CA ASP A 143 -13.31 1.83 18.40
C ASP A 143 -12.25 1.21 19.33
N ASN A 144 -11.03 1.01 18.83
CA ASN A 144 -10.01 0.25 19.56
C ASN A 144 -8.92 1.17 20.13
N ALA A 145 -8.59 1.02 21.42
CA ALA A 145 -7.43 1.65 22.09
C ALA A 145 -6.08 1.06 21.60
N SER A 146 -5.88 1.08 20.29
CA SER A 146 -4.72 0.53 19.59
C SER A 146 -3.64 1.60 19.40
N PRO A 147 -2.34 1.24 19.41
CA PRO A 147 -1.28 2.16 18.99
C PRO A 147 -1.43 2.67 17.54
N LEU A 148 -2.35 2.09 16.75
CA LEU A 148 -2.65 2.50 15.39
C LEU A 148 -3.85 3.46 15.27
N VAL A 149 -4.39 3.99 16.38
CA VAL A 149 -5.54 4.91 16.35
C VAL A 149 -5.30 6.10 15.43
N GLU A 150 -4.13 6.75 15.53
CA GLU A 150 -3.82 7.91 14.68
C GLU A 150 -3.65 7.55 13.20
N PRO A 151 -2.87 6.50 12.83
CA PRO A 151 -2.84 6.01 11.44
C PRO A 151 -4.23 5.67 10.87
N VAL A 152 -5.09 5.00 11.65
CA VAL A 152 -6.45 4.65 11.22
C VAL A 152 -7.30 5.90 11.00
N LYS A 153 -7.27 6.86 11.93
CA LYS A 153 -7.97 8.15 11.78
C LYS A 153 -7.51 8.92 10.56
N GLN A 154 -6.20 8.99 10.33
CA GLN A 154 -5.66 9.67 9.16
C GLN A 154 -6.12 8.99 7.86
N LEU A 155 -6.14 7.66 7.83
CA LEU A 155 -6.60 6.89 6.69
C LEU A 155 -8.10 7.08 6.43
N HIS A 156 -8.90 7.15 7.50
CA HIS A 156 -10.33 7.47 7.44
C HIS A 156 -10.58 8.87 6.89
N ALA A 157 -9.92 9.88 7.45
CA ALA A 157 -10.02 11.26 6.97
C ALA A 157 -9.65 11.37 5.49
N THR A 158 -8.57 10.69 5.07
CA THR A 158 -8.17 10.65 3.66
C THR A 158 -9.24 9.97 2.80
N ALA A 159 -9.87 8.89 3.28
CA ALA A 159 -10.94 8.24 2.54
C ALA A 159 -12.18 9.14 2.38
N ASP A 160 -12.58 9.85 3.45
CA ASP A 160 -13.68 10.81 3.43
C ASP A 160 -13.41 11.97 2.45
N ASP A 161 -12.20 12.54 2.48
CA ASP A 161 -11.80 13.59 1.53
C ASP A 161 -11.91 13.09 0.08
N TRP A 162 -11.48 11.84 -0.16
CA TRP A 162 -11.56 11.23 -1.49
C TRP A 162 -12.99 10.92 -1.94
N VAL A 163 -13.93 10.65 -1.03
CA VAL A 163 -15.35 10.57 -1.40
C VAL A 163 -15.82 11.90 -1.98
N ILE A 164 -15.44 13.02 -1.35
CA ILE A 164 -15.82 14.37 -1.80
C ILE A 164 -15.16 14.70 -3.14
N VAL A 165 -13.85 14.45 -3.27
CA VAL A 165 -13.10 14.66 -4.53
C VAL A 165 -13.75 13.90 -5.68
N LEU A 166 -14.04 12.62 -5.50
CA LEU A 166 -14.64 11.80 -6.55
C LEU A 166 -16.05 12.24 -6.90
N ALA A 167 -16.87 12.61 -5.93
CA ALA A 167 -18.20 13.14 -6.17
C ALA A 167 -18.17 14.45 -6.98
N SER A 168 -17.21 15.34 -6.68
CA SER A 168 -16.95 16.55 -7.47
C SER A 168 -16.58 16.17 -8.89
N MET A 169 -15.57 15.31 -9.08
CA MET A 169 -15.13 14.89 -10.41
C MET A 169 -16.24 14.25 -11.24
N ILE A 170 -17.06 13.38 -10.66
CA ILE A 170 -18.22 12.76 -11.34
C ILE A 170 -19.19 13.84 -11.84
N THR A 171 -19.45 14.84 -11.01
CA THR A 171 -20.34 15.97 -11.34
C THR A 171 -19.72 16.84 -12.43
N ASP A 172 -18.47 17.26 -12.24
CA ASP A 172 -17.74 18.16 -13.14
C ASP A 172 -17.52 17.54 -14.52
N TYR A 173 -17.25 16.23 -14.56
CA TYR A 173 -17.02 15.47 -15.78
C TYR A 173 -18.32 14.97 -16.44
N GLN A 174 -19.48 15.27 -15.82
CA GLN A 174 -20.81 14.88 -16.29
C GLN A 174 -20.95 13.37 -16.51
N CYS A 175 -20.44 12.60 -15.56
CA CYS A 175 -20.58 11.15 -15.58
C CYS A 175 -21.99 10.73 -15.13
N PRO A 176 -22.62 9.78 -15.84
CA PRO A 176 -23.99 9.33 -15.57
C PRO A 176 -24.10 8.43 -14.33
#